data_AF-A0A7R9LF84-F1
#
_entry.id   AF-A0A7R9LF84-F1
#
_cell.length_a   1.000
_cell.length_b   1.000
_cell.length_c   1.000
_cell.angle_alpha   90.00
_cell.angle_beta   90.00
_cell.angle_gamma   90.00
#
_symmetry.space_group_name_H-M   'P 1'
#
loop_
_entity.id
_entity.type
_entity.pdbx_description
1 polymer ?
#
loop_
_entity_poly.entity_id
_entity_poly.type
_entity_poly.pdbx_seq_one_letter_code
_entity_poly.pdbx_strand_id
1 'polypeptide(L)'
;MAGFFAAFFSSFTLCPTELIKCKLQALRETGVVTNIGSVQLTRQILRDEGIPGMFRGLSSTMAREMPGYFCFFGGYELAKNVLRKDPEEQNIGLVKTILAGGFGGICLWTSIFPFDVVKSRIQIESSRDKLVTVLMRIVRTEGVRGLYSGLTPTLLRTFPSTGALFVAYEYTKETLTAVVDKTL
;
A
#
# COMPACT_ATOMS: atom_id res chain seq x y z
N MET A 1 -1.56 17.58 5.85
CA MET A 1 -1.46 18.14 4.48
C MET A 1 -0.10 17.93 3.80
N ALA A 2 1.04 18.06 4.49
CA ALA A 2 2.36 17.78 3.90
C ALA A 2 2.50 16.35 3.32
N GLY A 3 1.92 15.34 3.99
CA GLY A 3 1.94 13.96 3.49
C GLY A 3 1.18 13.75 2.16
N PHE A 4 0.15 14.55 1.89
CA PHE A 4 -0.61 14.47 0.63
C PHE A 4 0.23 14.98 -0.55
N PHE A 5 0.89 16.12 -0.40
CA PHE A 5 1.77 16.67 -1.44
C PHE A 5 3.00 15.79 -1.69
N ALA A 6 3.59 15.22 -0.62
CA ALA A 6 4.69 14.27 -0.74
C ALA A 6 4.26 13.00 -1.50
N ALA A 7 3.09 12.44 -1.16
CA ALA A 7 2.53 11.29 -1.85
C ALA A 7 2.20 11.59 -3.32
N PHE A 8 1.70 12.79 -3.63
CA PHE A 8 1.40 13.21 -4.99
C PHE A 8 2.67 13.28 -5.86
N PHE A 9 3.72 13.93 -5.37
CA PHE A 9 4.99 14.02 -6.11
C PHE A 9 5.71 12.67 -6.23
N SER A 10 5.70 11.88 -5.16
CA SER A 10 6.26 10.53 -5.16
C SER A 10 5.49 9.60 -6.12
N SER A 11 4.16 9.74 -6.20
CA SER A 11 3.34 8.99 -7.15
C SER A 11 3.68 9.32 -8.60
N PHE A 12 4.07 10.56 -8.91
CA PHE A 12 4.43 10.96 -10.27
C PHE A 12 5.72 10.27 -10.76
N THR A 13 6.72 10.13 -9.89
CA THR A 13 7.98 9.43 -10.18
C THR A 13 7.84 7.92 -10.11
N LEU A 14 7.04 7.40 -9.18
CA LEU A 14 6.86 5.95 -9.01
C LEU A 14 5.86 5.35 -10.00
N CYS A 15 4.88 6.12 -10.48
CA CYS A 15 3.85 5.63 -11.42
C CYS A 15 4.39 4.90 -12.64
N PRO A 16 5.34 5.46 -13.41
CA PRO A 16 5.86 4.76 -14.58
C PRO A 16 6.49 3.42 -14.19
N THR A 17 7.22 3.37 -13.07
CA THR A 17 7.86 2.15 -12.58
C THR A 17 6.85 1.12 -12.05
N GLU A 18 5.84 1.55 -11.31
CA GLU A 18 4.77 0.70 -10.78
C GLU A 18 3.89 0.14 -11.90
N LEU A 19 3.56 0.95 -12.91
CA LEU A 19 2.81 0.52 -14.09
C LEU A 19 3.57 -0.55 -14.88
N ILE A 20 4.87 -0.34 -15.12
CA ILE A 20 5.73 -1.32 -15.81
C ILE A 20 5.77 -2.63 -15.02
N LYS A 21 5.96 -2.57 -13.69
CA LYS A 21 5.97 -3.77 -12.83
C LYS A 21 4.63 -4.51 -12.87
N CYS A 22 3.51 -3.80 -12.71
CA CYS A 22 2.18 -4.41 -12.72
C CYS A 22 1.84 -5.05 -14.08
N LYS A 23 2.15 -4.38 -15.19
CA LYS A 23 1.96 -4.95 -16.53
C LYS A 23 2.88 -6.16 -16.77
N LEU A 24 4.14 -6.11 -16.34
CA LEU A 24 5.04 -7.27 -16.42
C LEU A 24 4.54 -8.46 -15.58
N GLN A 25 4.04 -8.20 -14.37
CA GLN A 25 3.47 -9.24 -13.50
C GLN A 25 2.22 -9.86 -14.14
N ALA A 26 1.30 -9.05 -14.66
CA ALA A 26 0.11 -9.53 -15.34
C ALA A 26 0.43 -10.34 -16.61
N LEU A 27 1.40 -9.89 -17.42
CA LEU A 27 1.86 -10.63 -18.61
C LEU A 27 2.48 -11.98 -18.23
N ARG A 28 3.23 -12.05 -17.12
CA ARG A 28 3.82 -13.29 -16.59
C ARG A 28 2.75 -14.30 -16.14
N GLU A 29 1.64 -13.83 -15.60
CA GLU A 29 0.51 -14.67 -15.17
C GLU A 29 -0.32 -15.21 -16.34
N THR A 30 -0.49 -14.44 -17.43
CA THR A 30 -1.30 -14.87 -18.59
C THR A 30 -0.65 -15.93 -19.48
N GLY A 31 0.63 -16.28 -19.28
CA GLY A 31 1.32 -17.33 -20.04
C GLY A 31 1.54 -17.05 -21.53
N VAL A 32 1.00 -15.95 -22.07
CA VAL A 32 1.16 -15.51 -23.47
C VAL A 32 2.49 -14.77 -23.62
N VAL A 33 3.57 -15.54 -23.80
CA VAL A 33 4.81 -15.18 -24.52
C VAL A 33 5.89 -14.34 -23.78
N THR A 34 6.97 -15.07 -23.44
CA THR A 34 8.43 -14.79 -23.48
C THR A 34 9.00 -13.42 -23.09
N ASN A 35 9.85 -13.41 -22.05
CA ASN A 35 11.08 -12.61 -21.93
C ASN A 35 11.05 -11.12 -22.36
N ILE A 36 9.90 -10.45 -22.26
CA ILE A 36 9.81 -9.02 -22.53
C ILE A 36 10.44 -8.27 -21.34
N GLY A 37 11.62 -7.69 -21.56
CA GLY A 37 12.27 -6.86 -20.56
C GLY A 37 11.47 -5.60 -20.24
N SER A 38 11.63 -5.06 -19.02
CA SER A 38 11.01 -3.81 -18.57
C SER A 38 11.22 -2.65 -19.55
N VAL A 39 12.40 -2.56 -20.16
CA VAL A 39 12.75 -1.55 -21.16
C VAL A 39 11.96 -1.73 -22.45
N GLN A 40 11.75 -2.97 -22.90
CA GLN A 40 11.05 -3.26 -24.15
C GLN A 40 9.55 -2.99 -24.03
N LEU A 41 8.95 -3.35 -22.89
CA LEU A 41 7.57 -3.00 -22.57
C LEU A 41 7.39 -1.48 -22.46
N THR A 42 8.33 -0.78 -21.82
CA THR A 42 8.31 0.69 -21.70
C THR A 42 8.34 1.35 -23.07
N ARG A 43 9.24 0.90 -23.96
CA ARG A 43 9.38 1.40 -25.33
C ARG A 43 8.12 1.16 -26.16
N GLN A 44 7.46 0.02 -25.96
CA GLN A 44 6.22 -0.32 -26.65
C GLN A 44 5.07 0.59 -26.21
N ILE A 45 4.89 0.81 -24.90
CA ILE A 45 3.87 1.72 -24.37
C ILE A 45 4.09 3.16 -24.85
N LEU A 46 5.33 3.64 -24.84
CA LEU A 46 5.68 4.97 -25.33
C LEU A 46 5.41 5.14 -26.84
N ARG A 47 5.57 4.07 -27.63
CA ARG A 47 5.33 4.11 -29.08
C ARG A 47 3.85 4.03 -29.43
N ASP A 48 3.08 3.24 -28.69
CA ASP A 48 1.67 2.94 -29.00
C ASP A 48 0.68 3.92 -28.34
N GLU A 49 0.96 4.35 -27.09
CA GLU A 49 0.06 5.20 -26.28
C GLU A 49 0.68 6.55 -25.87
N GLY A 50 1.97 6.77 -26.15
CA GLY A 50 2.69 7.98 -25.77
C GLY A 50 2.88 8.16 -24.25
N ILE A 51 3.31 9.36 -23.85
CA ILE A 51 3.49 9.74 -22.43
C ILE A 51 2.19 9.59 -21.61
N PRO A 52 0.98 9.93 -22.11
CA PRO A 52 -0.27 9.72 -21.37
C PRO A 52 -0.55 8.24 -21.08
N GLY A 53 -0.09 7.32 -21.93
CA GLY A 53 -0.18 5.88 -21.72
C GLY A 53 0.54 5.40 -20.44
N MET A 54 1.61 6.10 -20.03
CA MET A 54 2.34 5.81 -18.80
C MET A 54 1.60 6.22 -17.52
N PHE A 55 0.58 7.08 -17.64
CA PHE A 55 -0.26 7.53 -16.53
C PHE A 55 -1.67 6.90 -16.57
N ARG A 56 -1.95 6.06 -17.58
CA ARG A 56 -3.24 5.39 -17.75
C ARG A 56 -3.38 4.29 -16.70
N GLY A 57 -4.05 4.62 -15.60
CA GLY A 57 -4.21 3.75 -14.43
C GLY A 57 -3.85 4.45 -13.11
N LEU A 58 -3.10 5.55 -13.14
CA LEU A 58 -2.76 6.35 -11.95
C LEU A 58 -4.00 6.78 -11.18
N SER A 59 -5.04 7.26 -11.87
CA SER A 59 -6.30 7.66 -11.24
C SER A 59 -7.00 6.50 -10.55
N SER A 60 -6.93 5.29 -11.12
CA SER A 60 -7.47 4.06 -10.52
C SER A 60 -6.67 3.64 -9.28
N THR A 61 -5.34 3.72 -9.35
CA THR A 61 -4.45 3.46 -8.22
C THR A 61 -4.68 4.46 -7.09
N MET A 62 -4.71 5.76 -7.39
CA MET A 62 -4.98 6.81 -6.40
C MET A 62 -6.38 6.66 -5.79
N ALA A 63 -7.41 6.38 -6.60
CA ALA A 63 -8.76 6.15 -6.09
C ALA A 63 -8.84 4.95 -5.13
N ARG A 64 -7.95 3.97 -5.26
CA ARG A 64 -7.86 2.81 -4.37
C ARG A 64 -7.04 3.10 -3.10
N GLU A 65 -5.92 3.79 -3.24
CA GLU A 65 -4.97 4.01 -2.14
C GLU A 65 -5.37 5.20 -1.25
N MET A 66 -6.04 6.22 -1.80
CA MET A 66 -6.46 7.42 -1.05
C MET A 66 -7.42 7.12 0.11
N PRO A 67 -8.48 6.30 -0.05
CA PRO A 67 -9.35 5.94 1.07
C PRO A 67 -8.60 5.21 2.19
N GLY A 68 -7.66 4.35 1.79
CA GLY A 68 -6.76 3.64 2.68
C GLY A 68 -5.92 4.57 3.54
N TYR A 69 -5.16 5.45 2.90
CA TYR A 69 -4.33 6.43 3.60
C TYR A 69 -5.14 7.40 4.46
N PHE A 70 -6.34 7.79 4.01
CA PHE A 70 -7.23 8.60 4.83
C PHE A 70 -7.61 7.89 6.13
N CYS A 71 -7.99 6.61 6.07
CA CYS A 71 -8.31 5.82 7.25
C CYS A 71 -7.06 5.56 8.13
N PHE A 72 -5.89 5.38 7.52
CA PHE A 72 -4.61 5.26 8.23
C PHE A 72 -4.29 6.51 9.04
N PHE A 73 -4.24 7.67 8.38
CA PHE A 73 -3.88 8.92 9.01
C PHE A 73 -4.94 9.37 10.03
N GLY A 74 -6.22 9.14 9.73
CA GLY A 74 -7.30 9.39 10.67
C GLY A 74 -7.19 8.52 11.93
N GLY A 75 -7.00 7.21 11.78
CA GLY A 75 -6.78 6.29 12.90
C GLY A 75 -5.52 6.63 13.69
N TYR A 76 -4.43 6.95 13.00
CA TYR A 76 -3.16 7.38 13.60
C TYR A 76 -3.31 8.66 14.44
N GLU A 77 -3.99 9.69 13.92
CA GLU A 77 -4.23 10.93 14.66
C GLU A 77 -5.15 10.71 15.86
N LEU A 78 -6.20 9.90 15.73
CA LEU A 78 -7.08 9.53 16.84
C LEU A 78 -6.31 8.81 17.94
N ALA A 79 -5.52 7.80 17.59
CA ALA A 79 -4.70 7.09 18.55
C ALA A 79 -3.68 8.02 19.22
N LYS A 80 -3.01 8.90 18.45
CA LYS A 80 -2.12 9.92 19.01
C LYS A 80 -2.83 10.82 20.00
N ASN A 81 -4.02 11.31 19.67
CA ASN A 81 -4.78 12.21 20.54
C ASN A 81 -5.18 11.52 21.86
N VAL A 82 -5.45 10.21 21.84
CA VAL A 82 -5.72 9.41 23.04
C VAL A 82 -4.44 9.11 23.85
N LEU A 83 -3.30 8.90 23.19
CA LEU A 83 -2.02 8.53 23.81
C LEU A 83 -1.19 9.74 24.29
N ARG A 84 -1.54 10.96 23.87
CA ARG A 84 -0.93 12.22 24.29
C ARG A 84 -1.24 12.49 25.76
N LYS A 85 -0.21 12.86 26.51
CA LYS A 85 -0.33 13.32 27.91
C LYS A 85 -0.59 14.83 27.96
N ASP A 86 0.06 15.59 27.07
CA ASP A 86 -0.14 17.03 26.88
C ASP A 86 -0.47 17.39 25.42
N PRO A 87 -1.37 18.36 25.16
CA PRO A 87 -1.75 18.78 23.81
C PRO A 87 -0.61 19.44 23.00
N GLU A 88 0.34 20.09 23.66
CA GLU A 88 1.49 20.75 23.01
C GLU A 88 2.63 19.78 22.65
N GLU A 89 2.62 18.55 23.19
CA GLU A 89 3.68 17.58 22.95
C GLU A 89 3.55 16.96 21.54
N GLN A 90 4.43 17.40 20.62
CA GLN A 90 4.48 16.84 19.27
C GLN A 90 5.06 15.42 19.22
N ASN A 91 5.94 15.08 20.17
CA ASN A 91 6.60 13.78 20.28
C ASN A 91 6.08 12.98 21.48
N ILE A 92 5.17 12.03 21.22
CA ILE A 92 4.62 11.12 22.23
C ILE A 92 5.58 10.00 22.68
N GLY A 93 6.83 10.03 22.21
CA GLY A 93 7.81 8.96 22.40
C GLY A 93 7.65 7.82 21.38
N LEU A 94 8.73 7.06 21.22
CA LEU A 94 8.87 6.04 20.18
C LEU A 94 7.83 4.94 20.33
N VAL A 95 7.67 4.37 21.53
CA VAL A 95 6.70 3.30 21.82
C VAL A 95 5.25 3.72 21.55
N LYS A 96 4.84 4.92 21.98
CA LYS A 96 3.47 5.39 21.73
C LYS A 96 3.24 5.70 20.25
N THR A 97 4.26 6.17 19.55
CA THR A 97 4.22 6.38 18.09
C THR A 97 4.02 5.07 17.35
N ILE A 98 4.68 4.00 17.80
CA ILE A 98 4.49 2.64 17.26
C ILE A 98 3.06 2.17 17.50
N LEU A 99 2.53 2.32 18.72
CA LEU A 99 1.16 1.91 19.05
C LEU A 99 0.12 2.68 18.23
N ALA A 100 0.30 4.01 18.09
CA ALA A 100 -0.56 4.83 17.25
C ALA A 100 -0.46 4.43 15.76
N GLY A 101 0.75 4.13 15.28
CA GLY A 101 0.98 3.61 13.93
C GLY A 101 0.34 2.25 13.69
N GLY A 102 0.40 1.35 14.67
CA GLY A 102 -0.25 0.05 14.65
C GLY A 102 -1.77 0.17 14.59
N PHE A 103 -2.37 1.06 15.39
CA PHE A 103 -3.80 1.33 15.35
C PHE A 103 -4.23 1.93 13.99
N GLY A 104 -3.49 2.91 13.48
CA GLY A 104 -3.70 3.45 12.13
C GLY A 104 -3.61 2.35 11.06
N GLY A 105 -2.66 1.43 11.20
CA GLY A 105 -2.53 0.24 10.36
C GLY A 105 -3.74 -0.69 10.41
N ILE A 106 -4.30 -0.94 11.59
CA ILE A 106 -5.53 -1.75 11.74
C ILE A 106 -6.71 -1.05 11.05
N CYS A 107 -6.87 0.26 11.21
CA CYS A 107 -7.92 1.03 10.54
C CYS A 107 -7.79 0.99 9.01
N LEU A 108 -6.56 1.13 8.51
CA LEU A 108 -6.24 1.01 7.09
C LEU A 108 -6.61 -0.38 6.56
N TRP A 109 -6.08 -1.44 7.20
CA TRP A 109 -6.34 -2.80 6.76
C TRP A 109 -7.83 -3.12 6.84
N THR A 110 -8.52 -2.78 7.91
CA THR A 110 -9.98 -3.03 8.05
C THR A 110 -10.80 -2.41 6.92
N SER A 111 -10.37 -1.26 6.40
CA SER A 111 -11.06 -0.52 5.33
C SER A 111 -10.71 -1.03 3.94
N ILE A 112 -9.45 -1.39 3.69
CA ILE A 112 -8.95 -1.83 2.38
C ILE A 112 -9.21 -3.34 2.15
N PHE A 113 -9.12 -4.16 3.20
CA PHE A 113 -9.20 -5.62 3.11
C PHE A 113 -10.39 -6.15 2.29
N PRO A 114 -11.64 -5.68 2.48
CA PRO A 114 -12.76 -6.15 1.66
C PRO A 114 -12.57 -5.87 0.16
N PHE A 115 -11.93 -4.76 -0.20
CA PHE A 115 -11.62 -4.44 -1.60
C PHE A 115 -10.53 -5.34 -2.16
N ASP A 116 -9.51 -5.66 -1.36
CA ASP A 116 -8.45 -6.59 -1.77
C ASP A 116 -8.98 -8.01 -1.98
N VAL A 117 -9.89 -8.49 -1.12
CA VAL A 117 -10.55 -9.80 -1.30
C VAL A 117 -11.38 -9.84 -2.58
N VAL A 118 -12.21 -8.82 -2.83
CA VAL A 118 -13.02 -8.73 -4.05
C VAL A 118 -12.13 -8.69 -5.30
N LYS A 119 -11.06 -7.90 -5.27
CA LYS A 119 -10.10 -7.80 -6.38
C LYS A 119 -9.40 -9.12 -6.64
N SER A 120 -8.97 -9.83 -5.59
CA SER A 120 -8.34 -11.14 -5.70
C SER A 120 -9.30 -12.17 -6.32
N ARG A 121 -10.58 -12.19 -5.90
CA ARG A 121 -11.61 -13.07 -6.49
C ARG A 121 -11.81 -12.80 -7.98
N ILE A 122 -11.92 -11.53 -8.37
CA ILE A 122 -12.04 -11.13 -9.79
C ILE A 122 -10.84 -11.61 -10.61
N GLN A 123 -9.62 -11.48 -10.06
CA GLN A 123 -8.39 -11.91 -10.74
C GLN A 123 -8.32 -13.43 -10.89
N ILE A 124 -8.67 -14.19 -9.85
CA ILE A 124 -8.66 -15.67 -9.88
C ILE A 124 -9.72 -16.21 -10.83
N GLU A 125 -10.94 -15.65 -10.80
CA GLU A 125 -12.05 -16.10 -11.64
C GLU A 125 -12.01 -15.52 -13.07
N SER A 126 -11.06 -14.61 -13.37
CA SER A 126 -11.01 -13.84 -14.62
C SER A 126 -12.36 -13.20 -15.00
N SER A 127 -13.17 -12.85 -13.99
CA SER A 127 -14.51 -12.32 -14.21
C SER A 127 -14.44 -10.85 -14.68
N ARG A 128 -15.27 -10.47 -15.66
CA ARG A 128 -15.47 -9.07 -16.06
C ARG A 128 -16.55 -8.36 -15.25
N ASP A 129 -17.04 -9.00 -14.19
CA ASP A 129 -18.07 -8.43 -13.33
C ASP A 129 -17.58 -7.18 -12.59
N LYS A 130 -18.49 -6.24 -12.34
CA LYS A 130 -18.20 -5.03 -11.58
C LYS A 130 -17.82 -5.40 -10.14
N LEU A 131 -16.91 -4.63 -9.54
CA LEU A 131 -16.46 -4.79 -8.13
C LEU A 131 -17.64 -4.95 -7.16
N VAL A 132 -18.69 -4.13 -7.31
CA VAL A 132 -19.87 -4.15 -6.44
C VAL A 132 -20.67 -5.45 -6.60
N THR A 133 -20.78 -5.99 -7.82
CA THR A 133 -21.48 -7.26 -8.07
C THR A 133 -20.78 -8.42 -7.40
N VAL A 134 -19.45 -8.47 -7.48
CA VAL A 134 -18.64 -9.51 -6.83
C VAL A 134 -18.68 -9.35 -5.31
N LEU A 135 -18.62 -8.12 -4.80
CA LEU A 135 -18.77 -7.84 -3.37
C LEU A 135 -20.13 -8.34 -2.85
N MET A 136 -21.24 -8.01 -3.52
CA MET A 136 -22.56 -8.51 -3.13
C MET A 136 -22.65 -10.03 -3.22
N ARG A 137 -22.04 -10.64 -4.24
CA ARG A 137 -21.98 -12.10 -4.38
C ARG A 137 -21.29 -12.73 -3.17
N ILE A 138 -20.09 -12.27 -2.80
CA ILE A 138 -19.33 -12.77 -1.65
C ILE A 138 -20.14 -12.62 -0.36
N VAL A 139 -20.73 -11.45 -0.13
CA VAL A 139 -21.54 -11.21 1.07
C VAL A 139 -22.75 -12.14 1.12
N ARG A 140 -23.37 -12.46 -0.02
CA ARG A 140 -24.53 -13.35 -0.09
C ARG A 140 -24.17 -14.84 0.04
N THR A 141 -23.00 -15.26 -0.43
CA THR A 141 -22.57 -16.68 -0.43
C THR A 141 -21.78 -17.06 0.82
N GLU A 142 -20.85 -16.21 1.25
CA GLU A 142 -19.90 -16.46 2.35
C GLU A 142 -20.16 -15.58 3.58
N GLY A 143 -21.06 -14.60 3.47
CA GLY A 143 -21.31 -13.62 4.53
C GLY A 143 -20.21 -12.54 4.62
N VAL A 144 -20.37 -11.64 5.60
CA VAL A 144 -19.38 -10.57 5.89
C VAL A 144 -18.02 -11.16 6.28
N ARG A 145 -18.01 -12.38 6.85
CA ARG A 145 -16.78 -13.07 7.22
C ARG A 145 -15.94 -13.50 6.01
N GLY A 146 -16.57 -13.73 4.85
CA GLY A 146 -15.87 -13.99 3.58
C GLY A 146 -14.98 -12.83 3.14
N LEU A 147 -15.43 -11.57 3.38
CA LEU A 147 -14.68 -10.36 3.08
C LEU A 147 -13.41 -10.18 3.93
N TYR A 148 -13.29 -10.90 5.05
CA TYR A 148 -12.12 -10.90 5.93
C TYR A 148 -11.39 -12.25 5.94
N SER A 149 -11.79 -13.19 5.08
CA SER A 149 -11.08 -14.46 4.92
C SER A 149 -9.70 -14.19 4.32
N GLY A 150 -8.64 -14.46 5.10
CA GLY A 150 -7.25 -14.11 4.74
C GLY A 150 -6.63 -12.96 5.54
N LEU A 151 -7.37 -12.32 6.45
CA LEU A 151 -6.79 -11.29 7.32
C LEU A 151 -5.68 -11.88 8.21
N THR A 152 -5.90 -13.07 8.77
CA THR A 152 -4.92 -13.78 9.60
C THR A 152 -3.58 -14.03 8.89
N PRO A 153 -3.51 -14.68 7.71
CA PRO A 153 -2.24 -14.85 7.02
C PRO A 153 -1.60 -13.51 6.59
N THR A 154 -2.40 -12.49 6.30
CA THR A 154 -1.89 -11.15 6.00
C THR A 154 -1.19 -10.54 7.21
N LEU A 155 -1.83 -10.60 8.39
CA LEU A 155 -1.27 -10.12 9.65
C LEU A 155 -0.01 -10.90 10.04
N LEU A 156 -0.04 -12.22 9.89
CA LEU A 156 1.10 -13.09 10.15
C LEU A 156 2.29 -12.75 9.24
N ARG A 157 2.06 -12.44 7.96
CA ARG A 157 3.10 -12.01 7.01
C ARG A 157 3.62 -10.61 7.32
N THR A 158 2.76 -9.71 7.76
CA THR A 158 3.19 -8.34 8.09
C THR A 158 4.09 -8.31 9.30
N PHE A 159 3.92 -9.21 10.27
CA PHE A 159 4.69 -9.18 11.51
C PHE A 159 6.21 -9.33 11.31
N PRO A 160 6.74 -10.33 10.56
CA PRO A 160 8.15 -10.39 10.20
C PRO A 160 8.62 -9.20 9.36
N SER A 161 7.78 -8.74 8.43
CA SER A 161 8.12 -7.61 7.56
C SER A 161 8.32 -6.33 8.37
N THR A 162 7.47 -6.07 9.36
CA THR A 162 7.61 -4.92 10.26
C THR A 162 8.80 -5.10 11.21
N GLY A 163 9.05 -6.33 11.70
CA GLY A 163 10.24 -6.63 12.50
C GLY A 163 11.54 -6.34 11.75
N ALA A 164 11.67 -6.79 10.50
CA ALA A 164 12.83 -6.51 9.67
C ALA A 164 13.03 -5.00 9.41
N LEU A 165 11.93 -4.27 9.21
CA LEU A 165 11.98 -2.81 9.05
C LEU A 165 12.52 -2.12 10.32
N PHE A 166 12.09 -2.55 11.51
CA PHE A 166 12.58 -2.02 12.77
C PHE A 166 14.08 -2.30 12.97
N VAL A 167 14.52 -3.52 12.70
CA VAL A 167 15.94 -3.88 12.78
C VAL A 167 16.77 -3.01 11.83
N ALA A 168 16.32 -2.83 10.59
CA ALA A 168 17.00 -1.97 9.62
C ALA A 168 17.04 -0.50 10.08
N TYR A 169 15.95 0.00 10.66
CA TYR A 169 15.88 1.35 11.19
C TYR A 169 16.84 1.57 12.37
N GLU A 170 16.84 0.67 13.35
CA GLU A 170 17.74 0.76 14.51
C GLU A 170 19.20 0.72 14.09
N TYR A 171 19.56 -0.23 13.22
CA TYR A 171 20.92 -0.34 12.69
C TYR A 171 21.35 0.92 11.93
N THR A 172 20.46 1.47 11.11
CA THR A 172 20.74 2.71 10.36
C THR A 172 20.92 3.88 11.31
N LYS A 173 20.08 3.99 12.34
CA LYS A 173 20.13 5.06 13.33
C LYS A 173 21.43 5.00 14.13
N GLU A 174 21.80 3.83 14.65
CA GLU A 174 23.06 3.63 15.38
C GLU A 174 24.26 4.01 14.52
N THR A 175 24.30 3.53 13.27
CA THR A 175 25.41 3.84 12.35
C THR A 175 25.50 5.34 12.07
N LEU A 176 24.35 5.99 11.82
CA LEU A 176 24.32 7.42 11.54
C LEU A 176 24.75 8.26 12.76
N THR A 177 24.27 7.91 13.97
CA THR A 177 24.71 8.58 15.20
C THR A 177 26.21 8.39 15.43
N ALA A 178 26.74 7.18 15.22
CA ALA A 178 28.18 6.91 15.33
C ALA A 178 29.03 7.67 14.30
N VAL A 179 28.50 7.97 13.11
CA VAL A 179 29.18 8.79 12.09
C VAL A 179 29.13 10.28 12.47
N VAL A 180 27.99 10.77 12.95
CA VAL A 180 27.83 12.16 13.39
C VAL A 180 28.74 12.46 14.59
N ASP A 181 28.80 11.57 15.59
CA ASP A 181 29.69 11.71 16.75
C ASP A 181 31.18 11.60 16.41
N LYS A 182 31.53 11.00 15.25
CA LYS A 182 32.93 10.97 14.76
C LYS A 182 33.32 12.21 13.97
N THR A 183 32.37 13.04 13.57
CA THR A 183 32.59 14.21 12.70
C THR A 183 32.58 15.54 13.48
N LEU A 184 32.06 15.53 14.72
CA LEU A 184 32.12 16.62 15.70
C LEU A 184 33.28 16.41 16.67
#